data_AF-A0A935HAJ1-F1
#
_entry.id   AF-A0A935HAJ1-F1
#
_cell.length_a   1.000
_cell.length_b   1.000
_cell.length_c   1.000
_cell.angle_alpha   90.00
_cell.angle_beta   90.00
_cell.angle_gamma   90.00
#
_symmetry.space_group_name_H-M   'P 1'
#
loop_
_entity.id
_entity.type
_entity.pdbx_description
1 polymer ?
#
loop_
_entity_poly.entity_id
_entity_poly.type
_entity_poly.pdbx_seq_one_letter_code
_entity_poly.pdbx_strand_id
1 'polypeptide(L)'
;MPAARPYRWRSFPWWQQPILLAVFAWFRLLADVCGYFPGRRTAFAGNEARSVIHDWIRSGVSGRYRHAWPDGDLDAEMRESDHALLAIHLRDDRFAPPSSFADLIARLPKARVQRHDLVPADFASAVANHFSWMRDLAPVVQRICDFIAAHR
;
A
#
# COMPACT_ATOMS: atom_id res chain seq x y z
N MET A 1 10.43 7.21 19.26
CA MET A 1 9.60 7.19 18.03
C MET A 1 10.41 6.52 16.93
N PRO A 2 9.95 5.44 16.28
CA PRO A 2 10.71 4.89 15.17
C PRO A 2 10.69 5.91 14.03
N ALA A 3 11.86 6.43 13.67
CA ALA A 3 12.04 7.30 12.52
C ALA A 3 11.48 6.61 11.27
N ALA A 4 10.76 7.36 10.43
CA ALA A 4 10.30 6.87 9.14
C ALA A 4 11.49 6.24 8.40
N ARG A 5 11.42 4.93 8.13
CA ARG A 5 12.55 4.23 7.51
C ARG A 5 12.73 4.79 6.09
N PRO A 6 13.95 5.25 5.73
CA PRO A 6 14.19 5.91 4.44
C PRO A 6 14.08 4.97 3.23
N TYR A 7 13.79 3.68 3.42
CA TYR A 7 13.70 2.70 2.34
C TYR A 7 12.52 1.76 2.59
N ARG A 8 11.46 1.88 1.79
CA ARG A 8 10.20 1.14 1.99
C ARG A 8 10.35 -0.36 1.74
N TRP A 9 11.26 -0.81 0.88
CA TRP A 9 11.56 -2.24 0.82
C TRP A 9 12.10 -2.79 2.16
N ARG A 10 12.75 -1.99 3.01
CA ARG A 10 13.23 -2.41 4.34
C ARG A 10 12.13 -2.48 5.41
N SER A 11 10.91 -2.01 5.09
CA SER A 11 9.73 -2.24 5.93
C SER A 11 9.15 -3.63 5.70
N PHE A 12 9.50 -4.30 4.60
CA PHE A 12 9.09 -5.68 4.35
C PHE A 12 9.96 -6.65 5.16
N PRO A 13 9.41 -7.83 5.53
CA PRO A 13 10.18 -8.96 6.03
C PRO A 13 11.47 -9.17 5.23
N TRP A 14 12.57 -9.46 5.92
CA TRP A 14 13.91 -9.54 5.30
C TRP A 14 13.98 -10.49 4.09
N TRP A 15 13.21 -11.58 4.12
CA TRP A 15 13.13 -12.56 3.03
C TRP A 15 12.38 -12.03 1.79
N GLN A 16 11.47 -11.06 1.94
CA GLN A 16 10.76 -10.41 0.83
C GLN A 16 11.57 -9.31 0.16
N GLN A 17 12.58 -8.75 0.83
CA GLN A 17 13.38 -7.62 0.34
C GLN A 17 14.04 -7.88 -1.03
N PRO A 18 14.83 -8.96 -1.22
CA PRO A 18 15.45 -9.23 -2.53
C PRO A 18 14.41 -9.54 -3.60
N ILE A 19 13.31 -10.22 -3.24
CA ILE A 19 12.19 -10.53 -4.14
C ILE A 19 11.56 -9.23 -4.64
N LEU A 20 11.31 -8.27 -3.76
CA LEU A 20 10.68 -7.01 -4.10
C LEU A 20 11.55 -6.19 -5.07
N LEU A 21 12.87 -6.12 -4.83
CA LEU A 21 13.80 -5.45 -5.73
C LEU A 21 13.86 -6.12 -7.11
N ALA A 22 13.87 -7.46 -7.16
CA ALA A 22 13.82 -8.20 -8.40
C ALA A 22 12.52 -7.96 -9.18
N VAL A 23 11.37 -7.94 -8.48
CA VAL A 23 10.07 -7.61 -9.08
C VAL A 23 10.05 -6.18 -9.62
N PHE A 24 10.62 -5.21 -8.91
CA PHE A 24 10.72 -3.83 -9.41
C PHE A 24 11.59 -3.73 -10.66
N ALA A 25 12.74 -4.41 -10.70
CA ALA A 25 13.58 -4.44 -11.90
C ALA A 25 12.86 -5.08 -13.09
N TRP A 26 12.14 -6.17 -12.84
CA TRP A 26 11.31 -6.85 -13.85
C TRP A 26 10.19 -5.95 -14.39
N PHE A 27 9.46 -5.28 -13.50
CA PHE A 27 8.40 -4.34 -13.89
C PHE A 27 8.95 -3.16 -14.69
N ARG A 28 10.11 -2.63 -14.28
CA ARG A 28 10.81 -1.57 -15.02
C ARG A 28 11.12 -2.01 -16.44
N LEU A 29 11.76 -3.17 -16.59
CA LEU A 29 12.17 -3.71 -17.88
C LEU A 29 10.98 -3.86 -18.82
N LEU A 30 9.90 -4.50 -18.34
CA LEU A 30 8.69 -4.70 -19.15
C LEU A 30 8.03 -3.38 -19.54
N ALA A 31 7.91 -2.44 -18.59
CA ALA A 31 7.29 -1.14 -18.85
C ALA A 31 8.09 -0.29 -19.85
N ASP A 32 9.42 -0.38 -19.81
CA ASP A 32 10.31 0.36 -20.71
C ASP A 32 10.35 -0.27 -22.11
N VAL A 33 10.43 -1.60 -22.20
CA VAL A 33 10.50 -2.34 -23.48
C VAL A 33 9.16 -2.29 -24.22
N CYS A 34 8.04 -2.47 -23.54
CA CYS A 34 6.72 -2.46 -24.17
C CYS A 34 6.10 -1.05 -24.31
N GLY A 35 6.68 -0.03 -23.67
CA GLY A 35 6.10 1.32 -23.59
C GLY A 35 4.91 1.45 -22.63
N TYR A 36 4.44 0.34 -22.08
CA TYR A 36 3.43 0.18 -21.03
C TYR A 36 3.71 -1.12 -20.29
N PHE A 37 3.10 -1.35 -19.13
CA PHE A 37 3.24 -2.62 -18.42
C PHE A 37 2.12 -3.59 -18.81
N PRO A 38 2.44 -4.73 -19.45
CA PRO A 38 1.44 -5.66 -19.98
C PRO A 38 0.92 -6.61 -18.91
N GLY A 39 0.36 -6.11 -17.82
CA GLY A 39 0.00 -6.92 -16.65
C GLY A 39 -1.06 -7.98 -16.90
N ARG A 40 -1.90 -7.83 -17.93
CA ARG A 40 -2.80 -8.92 -18.38
C ARG A 40 -2.05 -10.15 -18.90
N ARG A 41 -0.86 -9.97 -19.48
CA ARG A 41 0.01 -11.06 -19.97
C ARG A 41 0.89 -11.62 -18.86
N THR A 42 1.15 -10.85 -17.82
CA THR A 42 2.01 -11.26 -16.69
C THR A 42 1.21 -11.56 -15.42
N ALA A 43 -0.11 -11.73 -15.53
CA ALA A 43 -1.03 -12.03 -14.44
C ALA A 43 -0.93 -11.08 -13.22
N PHE A 44 -0.59 -9.81 -13.44
CA PHE A 44 -0.48 -8.80 -12.39
C PHE A 44 -1.35 -7.59 -12.70
N ALA A 45 -2.34 -7.31 -11.83
CA ALA A 45 -3.32 -6.21 -11.93
C ALA A 45 -4.05 -6.12 -13.28
N GLY A 46 -3.43 -5.49 -14.29
CA GLY A 46 -3.94 -5.25 -15.62
C GLY A 46 -2.89 -4.55 -16.49
N ASN A 47 -3.28 -3.99 -17.64
CA ASN A 47 -2.35 -3.16 -18.40
C ASN A 47 -2.22 -1.80 -17.71
N GLU A 48 -1.00 -1.43 -17.33
CA GLU A 48 -0.71 -0.20 -16.59
C GLU A 48 0.16 0.76 -17.39
N ALA A 49 -0.04 2.06 -17.16
CA ALA A 49 0.80 3.08 -17.77
C ALA A 49 2.24 2.96 -17.27
N ARG A 50 3.21 3.15 -18.18
CA ARG A 50 4.64 3.13 -17.82
C ARG A 50 4.97 4.10 -16.67
N SER A 51 4.36 5.28 -16.68
CA SER A 51 4.53 6.29 -15.63
C SER A 51 4.06 5.82 -14.25
N VAL A 52 2.92 5.12 -14.17
CA VAL A 52 2.39 4.55 -12.93
C VAL A 52 3.35 3.52 -12.36
N ILE A 53 3.85 2.61 -13.19
CA ILE A 53 4.84 1.61 -12.76
C ILE A 53 6.14 2.25 -12.29
N HIS A 54 6.62 3.27 -13.01
CA HIS A 54 7.82 4.01 -12.60
C HIS A 54 7.64 4.70 -11.26
N ASP A 55 6.46 5.25 -11.00
CA ASP A 55 6.15 5.91 -9.73
C ASP A 55 6.05 4.91 -8.56
N TRP A 56 5.45 3.75 -8.78
CA TRP A 56 5.43 2.67 -7.80
C TRP A 56 6.83 2.18 -7.44
N ILE A 57 7.67 1.91 -8.46
CA ILE A 57 9.05 1.45 -8.25
C ILE A 57 9.84 2.51 -7.47
N ARG A 58 9.73 3.77 -7.88
CA ARG A 58 10.36 4.90 -7.19
C ARG A 58 9.92 4.97 -5.73
N SER A 59 8.63 4.89 -5.45
CA SER A 59 8.08 4.92 -4.09
C SER A 59 8.56 3.72 -3.25
N GLY A 60 8.62 2.53 -3.86
CA GLY A 60 9.10 1.30 -3.20
C GLY A 60 10.60 1.30 -2.90
N VAL A 61 11.42 1.78 -3.84
CA VAL A 61 12.89 1.84 -3.70
C VAL A 61 13.31 2.98 -2.79
N SER A 62 12.84 4.21 -3.06
CA SER A 62 13.25 5.41 -2.31
C SER A 62 12.54 5.56 -0.97
N GLY A 63 11.44 4.83 -0.75
CA GLY A 63 10.60 5.01 0.43
C GLY A 63 10.05 6.43 0.62
N ARG A 64 10.05 7.25 -0.43
CA ARG A 64 9.51 8.61 -0.41
C ARG A 64 8.23 8.68 -1.22
N TYR A 65 7.24 9.36 -0.68
CA TYR A 65 6.01 9.70 -1.40
C TYR A 65 6.14 11.10 -1.97
N ARG A 66 5.86 11.24 -3.25
CA ARG A 66 5.85 12.53 -3.95
C ARG A 66 4.68 12.58 -4.92
N HIS A 67 4.21 13.77 -5.23
CA HIS A 67 3.33 13.96 -6.37
C HIS A 67 4.14 13.87 -7.66
N ALA A 68 3.58 13.24 -8.69
CA ALA A 68 4.17 13.21 -10.02
C ALA A 68 3.79 14.44 -10.86
N TRP A 69 2.66 15.08 -10.54
CA TRP A 69 2.21 16.34 -11.14
C TRP A 69 1.04 16.98 -10.36
N PRO A 70 1.11 18.29 -9.99
CA PRO A 70 2.35 19.09 -9.93
C PRO A 70 3.34 18.43 -8.97
N ASP A 71 4.65 18.67 -9.16
CA ASP A 71 5.67 18.12 -8.27
C ASP A 71 5.46 18.65 -6.84
N GLY A 72 5.44 17.75 -5.84
CA GLY A 72 5.22 18.12 -4.43
C GLY A 72 5.65 17.03 -3.45
N ASP A 73 5.89 17.42 -2.20
CA ASP A 73 6.37 16.55 -1.12
C ASP A 73 5.20 15.96 -0.33
N LEU A 74 4.61 14.88 -0.85
CA LEU A 74 3.51 14.18 -0.19
C LEU A 74 3.91 13.66 1.20
N ASP A 75 5.19 13.34 1.45
CA ASP A 75 5.66 13.00 2.79
C ASP A 75 5.52 14.17 3.78
N ALA A 76 5.65 15.42 3.33
CA ALA A 76 5.43 16.60 4.17
C ALA A 76 3.94 16.83 4.43
N GLU A 77 3.10 16.69 3.41
CA GLU A 77 1.65 16.78 3.55
C GLU A 77 1.10 15.71 4.51
N MET A 78 1.59 14.47 4.41
CA MET A 78 1.22 13.39 5.34
C MET A 78 1.65 13.70 6.78
N ARG A 79 2.82 14.32 6.98
CA ARG A 79 3.29 14.70 8.32
C ARG A 79 2.41 15.75 8.99
N GLU A 80 1.83 16.64 8.19
CA GLU A 80 0.99 17.74 8.66
C GLU A 80 -0.49 17.38 8.78
N SER A 81 -0.93 16.29 8.15
CA SER A 81 -2.32 15.81 8.19
C SER A 81 -2.77 15.39 9.60
N ASP A 82 -3.77 16.10 10.13
CA ASP A 82 -4.37 15.88 11.45
C ASP A 82 -5.78 15.27 11.39
N HIS A 83 -6.16 14.78 10.20
CA HIS A 83 -7.46 14.20 9.94
C HIS A 83 -7.69 12.90 10.72
N ALA A 84 -8.97 12.55 10.90
CA ALA A 84 -9.32 11.21 11.34
C ALA A 84 -8.92 10.19 10.26
N LEU A 85 -8.23 9.12 10.65
CA LEU A 85 -7.70 8.11 9.74
C LEU A 85 -8.24 6.73 10.10
N LEU A 86 -9.02 6.14 9.20
CA LEU A 86 -9.36 4.72 9.26
C LEU A 86 -8.25 3.91 8.58
N ALA A 87 -7.60 3.02 9.32
CA ALA A 87 -6.55 2.16 8.79
C ALA A 87 -6.96 0.69 8.92
N ILE A 88 -7.30 0.03 7.81
CA ILE A 88 -7.71 -1.38 7.79
C ILE A 88 -6.57 -2.22 7.22
N HIS A 89 -6.06 -3.16 8.01
CA HIS A 89 -5.07 -4.15 7.60
C HIS A 89 -5.74 -5.51 7.35
N LEU A 90 -5.23 -6.27 6.38
CA LEU A 90 -5.66 -7.62 6.10
C LEU A 90 -4.50 -8.56 6.45
N ARG A 91 -4.71 -9.47 7.41
CA ARG A 91 -3.62 -10.19 8.10
C ARG A 91 -2.68 -10.98 7.18
N ASP A 92 -3.21 -11.57 6.11
CA ASP A 92 -2.47 -12.42 5.17
C ASP A 92 -1.99 -11.64 3.94
N ASP A 93 -2.07 -10.31 3.96
CA ASP A 93 -1.64 -9.45 2.85
C ASP A 93 -0.11 -9.48 2.70
N ARG A 94 0.34 -10.12 1.61
CA ARG A 94 1.74 -10.19 1.21
C ARG A 94 2.26 -8.94 0.51
N PHE A 95 1.38 -8.10 -0.04
CA PHE A 95 1.70 -6.83 -0.68
C PHE A 95 1.77 -5.68 0.32
N ALA A 96 1.03 -5.78 1.42
CA ALA A 96 1.10 -4.85 2.55
C ALA A 96 1.29 -5.63 3.87
N PRO A 97 2.47 -6.23 4.11
CA PRO A 97 2.73 -6.95 5.36
C PRO A 97 2.58 -6.01 6.57
N PRO A 98 2.29 -6.54 7.78
CA PRO A 98 2.02 -5.73 8.97
C PRO A 98 3.06 -4.63 9.25
N SER A 99 4.34 -4.92 8.99
CA SER A 99 5.44 -3.97 9.15
C SER A 99 5.41 -2.84 8.10
N SER A 100 5.10 -3.15 6.84
CA SER A 100 4.92 -2.11 5.82
C SER A 100 3.68 -1.27 6.06
N PHE A 101 2.61 -1.87 6.58
CA PHE A 101 1.40 -1.15 6.94
C PHE A 101 1.63 -0.22 8.14
N ALA A 102 2.32 -0.69 9.18
CA ALA A 102 2.71 0.13 10.32
C ALA A 102 3.61 1.30 9.91
N ASP A 103 4.58 1.08 9.02
CA ASP A 103 5.47 2.13 8.51
C ASP A 103 4.73 3.19 7.69
N LEU A 104 3.61 2.84 7.03
CA LEU A 104 2.74 3.83 6.36
C LEU A 104 1.99 4.68 7.39
N ILE A 105 1.37 4.07 8.39
CA ILE A 105 0.65 4.79 9.45
C ILE A 105 1.60 5.74 10.20
N ALA A 106 2.83 5.31 10.47
CA ALA A 106 3.83 6.12 11.17
C ALA A 106 4.21 7.43 10.44
N ARG A 107 3.87 7.59 9.16
CA ARG A 107 4.08 8.83 8.39
C ARG A 107 3.02 9.90 8.62
N LEU A 108 1.93 9.54 9.29
CA LEU A 108 0.82 10.43 9.64
C LEU A 108 0.79 10.65 11.16
N PRO A 109 1.85 11.24 11.77
CA PRO A 109 2.00 11.32 13.22
C PRO A 109 0.95 12.20 13.91
N LYS A 110 0.30 13.11 13.16
CA LYS A 110 -0.75 14.00 13.66
C LYS A 110 -2.16 13.43 13.47
N ALA A 111 -2.32 12.37 12.67
CA ALA A 111 -3.63 11.80 12.38
C ALA A 111 -4.22 11.06 13.59
N ARG A 112 -5.55 11.14 13.74
CA ARG A 112 -6.29 10.36 14.76
C ARG A 112 -6.61 8.98 14.17
N VAL A 113 -5.73 8.01 14.42
CA VAL A 113 -5.79 6.69 13.77
C VAL A 113 -6.78 5.75 14.49
N GLN A 114 -7.78 5.26 13.75
CA GLN A 114 -8.57 4.09 14.11
C GLN A 114 -8.10 2.90 13.27
N ARG A 115 -7.37 1.97 13.90
CA ARG A 115 -6.82 0.78 13.23
C ARG A 115 -7.73 -0.43 13.43
N HIS A 116 -7.93 -1.19 12.36
CA HIS A 116 -8.57 -2.51 12.37
C HIS A 116 -7.67 -3.52 11.67
N ASP A 117 -7.49 -4.69 12.27
CA ASP A 117 -6.77 -5.81 11.66
C ASP A 117 -7.78 -6.92 11.35
N LEU A 118 -8.15 -7.07 10.09
CA LEU A 118 -9.06 -8.11 9.63
C LEU A 118 -8.31 -9.44 9.46
N VAL A 119 -8.92 -10.50 9.97
CA VAL A 119 -8.38 -11.86 9.98
C VAL A 119 -9.20 -12.77 9.05
N PRO A 120 -8.67 -13.92 8.62
CA PRO A 120 -9.40 -14.95 7.87
C PRO A 120 -10.84 -15.20 8.32
N ALA A 121 -11.09 -15.25 9.63
CA ALA A 121 -12.42 -15.52 10.19
C ALA A 121 -13.43 -14.40 9.91
N ASP A 122 -12.98 -13.19 9.56
CA ASP A 122 -13.87 -12.10 9.17
C ASP A 122 -14.41 -12.26 7.74
N PHE A 123 -13.77 -13.09 6.90
CA PHE A 123 -14.12 -13.22 5.47
C PHE A 123 -14.75 -14.58 5.18
N ALA A 124 -15.75 -14.59 4.29
CA ALA A 124 -16.39 -15.83 3.83
C ALA A 124 -15.41 -16.80 3.13
N SER A 125 -14.33 -16.26 2.53
CA SER A 125 -13.29 -17.06 1.87
C SER A 125 -12.28 -17.70 2.83
N ALA A 126 -12.36 -17.40 4.14
CA ALA A 126 -11.37 -17.80 5.13
C ALA A 126 -9.93 -17.37 4.80
N VAL A 127 -9.77 -16.27 4.06
CA VAL A 127 -8.48 -15.69 3.72
C VAL A 127 -8.59 -14.17 3.82
N ALA A 128 -7.62 -13.52 4.48
CA ALA A 128 -7.55 -12.06 4.59
C ALA A 128 -6.32 -11.53 3.83
N ASN A 129 -6.31 -11.67 2.50
CA ASN A 129 -5.21 -11.21 1.65
C ASN A 129 -5.58 -9.92 0.90
N HIS A 130 -4.63 -9.38 0.13
CA HIS A 130 -4.78 -8.12 -0.61
C HIS A 130 -6.04 -8.00 -1.49
N PHE A 131 -6.57 -9.13 -1.97
CA PHE A 131 -7.73 -9.17 -2.85
C PHE A 131 -9.02 -9.62 -2.14
N SER A 132 -8.97 -10.01 -0.87
CA SER A 132 -10.14 -10.51 -0.14
C SER A 132 -11.26 -9.49 -0.08
N TRP A 133 -10.94 -8.21 0.16
CA TRP A 133 -11.94 -7.14 0.23
C TRP A 133 -12.70 -6.93 -1.08
N MET A 134 -12.08 -7.20 -2.24
CA MET A 134 -12.76 -7.07 -3.54
C MET A 134 -13.73 -8.22 -3.81
N ARG A 135 -13.54 -9.38 -3.15
CA ARG A 135 -14.41 -10.55 -3.29
C ARG A 135 -15.52 -10.58 -2.25
N ASP A 136 -15.20 -10.15 -1.04
CA ASP A 136 -16.10 -10.04 0.09
C ASP A 136 -15.94 -8.66 0.73
N LEU A 137 -16.86 -7.77 0.37
CA LEU A 137 -16.82 -6.36 0.72
C LEU A 137 -17.29 -6.11 2.16
N ALA A 138 -18.13 -6.98 2.71
CA ALA A 138 -18.88 -6.71 3.93
C ALA A 138 -17.99 -6.37 5.13
N PRO A 139 -16.89 -7.10 5.41
CA PRO A 139 -16.03 -6.80 6.57
C PRO A 139 -15.35 -5.44 6.47
N VAL A 140 -15.01 -4.98 5.26
CA VAL A 140 -14.36 -3.68 5.05
C VAL A 140 -15.39 -2.56 5.03
N VAL A 141 -16.51 -2.74 4.32
CA VAL A 141 -17.59 -1.75 4.22
C VAL A 141 -18.18 -1.44 5.58
N GLN A 142 -18.38 -2.45 6.44
CA GLN A 142 -18.87 -2.22 7.80
C GLN A 142 -17.98 -1.25 8.58
N ARG A 143 -16.64 -1.42 8.51
CA ARG A 143 -15.67 -0.57 9.21
C ARG A 143 -15.68 0.86 8.66
N ILE A 144 -15.83 1.01 7.34
CA ILE A 144 -15.98 2.31 6.69
C ILE A 144 -17.26 3.00 7.15
N CYS A 145 -18.40 2.30 7.15
CA CYS A 145 -19.68 2.85 7.60
C CYS A 145 -19.64 3.27 9.07
N ASP A 146 -19.11 2.41 9.96
CA ASP A 146 -18.96 2.69 11.39
C ASP A 146 -18.07 3.93 11.62
N PHE A 147 -16.96 4.01 10.89
CA PHE A 147 -16.04 5.15 10.95
C PHE A 147 -16.70 6.45 10.51
N ILE A 148 -17.40 6.45 9.37
CA ILE A 148 -18.11 7.63 8.87
C ILE A 148 -19.19 8.05 9.88
N ALA A 149 -19.97 7.10 10.42
CA ALA A 149 -21.02 7.40 11.38
C ALA A 149 -20.47 8.04 12.67
N ALA A 150 -19.30 7.61 13.14
CA ALA A 150 -18.63 8.16 14.32
C ALA A 150 -17.98 9.54 14.11
N HIS A 151 -17.84 10.00 12.86
CA HIS A 151 -17.17 11.25 12.50
C HIS A 151 -18.07 12.19 11.65
N ARG A 152 -19.38 11.95 11.66
CA ARG A 152 -20.39 12.92 11.19
C ARG A 152 -20.65 13.97 12.27
#